data_AF-A0A4Q5RHL0-F1
#
_entry.id   AF-A0A4Q5RHL0-F1
#
_cell.length_a   1.000
_cell.length_b   1.000
_cell.length_c   1.000
_cell.angle_alpha   90.00
_cell.angle_beta   90.00
_cell.angle_gamma   90.00
#
_symmetry.space_group_name_H-M   'P 1'
#
loop_
_entity.id
_entity.type
_entity.pdbx_description
1 polymer ?
#
loop_
_entity_poly.entity_id
_entity_poly.type
_entity_poly.pdbx_seq_one_letter_code
_entity_poly.pdbx_strand_id
1 'polypeptide(L)'
;NKPAYLKECIDDAIANGAKVINENGGDNVASFVYPAVVFPVNDKMKLYREEQFGPVIPVVPFQEIEEAIDYQINSPHGQQVSIFSEDAEEIASLIDPFVNLVSRVNINCQCQRGPDIFPFTGRKDSAEGTLSVVDALRAFSIRSLVATKLNDDNKNLLNEIVNDNESNFLSTKFIF
;
A
#
# COMPACT_ATOMS: atom_id res chain seq x y z
N ASN A 1 -3.28 18.76 18.50
CA ASN A 1 -3.30 20.00 17.68
C ASN A 1 -2.44 19.75 16.45
N LYS A 2 -3.03 19.49 15.27
CA LYS A 2 -2.29 19.04 14.07
C LYS A 2 -1.35 20.10 13.49
N PRO A 3 -1.78 21.37 13.26
CA PRO A 3 -0.87 22.44 12.80
C PRO A 3 0.37 22.61 13.68
N ALA A 4 0.22 22.54 15.00
CA ALA A 4 1.36 22.64 15.92
C ALA A 4 2.36 21.48 15.75
N TYR A 5 1.87 20.24 15.60
CA TYR A 5 2.71 19.08 15.33
C TYR A 5 3.42 19.16 13.97
N LEU A 6 2.73 19.62 12.91
CA LEU A 6 3.37 19.82 11.61
C LEU A 6 4.47 20.87 11.67
N LYS A 7 4.25 21.96 12.41
CA LYS A 7 5.28 22.96 12.65
C LYS A 7 6.48 22.37 13.39
N GLU A 8 6.25 21.55 14.42
CA GLU A 8 7.32 20.87 15.15
C GLU A 8 8.16 19.98 14.23
N CYS A 9 7.55 19.20 13.34
CA CYS A 9 8.28 18.38 12.36
C CYS A 9 9.12 19.23 11.40
N ILE A 10 8.61 20.38 10.95
CA ILE A 10 9.34 21.31 10.07
C ILE A 10 10.51 21.96 10.82
N ASP A 11 10.28 22.42 12.05
CA ASP A 11 11.31 23.04 12.89
C ASP A 11 12.44 22.04 13.21
N ASP A 12 12.10 20.78 13.52
CA ASP A 12 13.06 19.68 13.72
C ASP A 12 13.88 19.41 12.45
N ALA A 13 13.24 19.39 11.28
CA ALA A 13 13.94 19.21 10.02
C ALA A 13 14.91 20.37 9.74
N ILE A 14 14.49 21.62 10.00
CA ILE A 14 15.36 22.80 9.85
C ILE A 14 16.54 22.75 10.81
N ALA A 15 16.32 22.37 12.07
CA ALA A 15 17.37 22.23 13.07
C ALA A 15 18.44 21.17 12.67
N ASN A 16 18.04 20.18 11.87
CA ASN A 16 18.91 19.12 11.36
C ASN A 16 19.42 19.36 9.91
N GLY A 17 19.24 20.58 9.39
CA GLY A 17 19.89 21.02 8.15
C GLY A 17 18.99 21.07 6.89
N ALA A 18 17.70 20.76 7.00
CA ALA A 18 16.76 20.96 5.91
C ALA A 18 16.31 22.43 5.79
N LYS A 19 15.60 22.74 4.72
CA LYS A 19 14.96 24.05 4.49
C LYS A 19 13.58 23.86 3.90
N VAL A 20 12.69 24.80 4.16
CA VAL A 20 11.45 24.97 3.40
C VAL A 20 11.80 25.64 2.08
N ILE A 21 11.39 25.04 0.96
CA ILE A 21 11.82 25.47 -0.38
C ILE A 21 10.84 26.44 -1.04
N ASN A 22 9.55 26.32 -0.71
CA ASN A 22 8.51 27.18 -1.28
C ASN A 22 8.12 28.32 -0.33
N GLU A 23 7.69 29.43 -0.91
CA GLU A 23 7.16 30.56 -0.15
C GLU A 23 5.96 30.13 0.70
N ASN A 24 5.88 30.70 1.91
CA ASN A 24 4.86 30.45 2.93
C ASN A 24 4.76 28.99 3.41
N GLY A 25 5.70 28.11 3.04
CA GLY A 25 5.63 26.69 3.41
C GLY A 25 5.61 26.49 4.93
N GLY A 26 4.56 25.87 5.44
CA GLY A 26 4.38 25.61 6.86
C GLY A 26 3.68 26.74 7.64
N ASP A 27 3.41 27.88 7.00
CA ASP A 27 2.56 28.91 7.58
C ASP A 27 1.17 28.35 7.87
N ASN A 28 0.54 28.82 8.94
CA ASN A 28 -0.76 28.31 9.34
C ASN A 28 -1.68 29.39 9.92
N VAL A 29 -2.98 29.17 9.75
CA VAL A 29 -4.04 29.96 10.35
C VAL A 29 -5.12 29.00 10.84
N ALA A 30 -5.31 28.93 12.16
CA ALA A 30 -6.18 27.94 12.80
C ALA A 30 -5.84 26.51 12.33
N SER A 31 -6.74 25.84 11.60
CA SER A 31 -6.51 24.48 11.08
C SER A 31 -5.93 24.43 9.66
N PHE A 32 -5.80 25.57 8.98
CA PHE A 32 -5.22 25.64 7.66
C PHE A 32 -3.71 25.70 7.76
N VAL A 33 -3.02 24.82 7.03
CA VAL A 33 -1.56 24.79 6.93
C VAL A 33 -1.20 24.89 5.46
N TYR A 34 -0.36 25.86 5.12
CA TYR A 34 0.12 26.08 3.77
C TYR A 34 1.11 24.96 3.38
N PRO A 35 1.00 24.34 2.19
CA PRO A 35 1.87 23.24 1.79
C PRO A 35 3.35 23.57 1.90
N ALA A 36 4.14 22.65 2.44
CA ALA A 36 5.58 22.82 2.63
C ALA A 36 6.36 21.72 1.91
N VAL A 37 7.29 22.11 1.03
CA VAL A 37 8.31 21.24 0.46
C VAL A 37 9.58 21.42 1.28
N VAL A 38 10.08 20.34 1.88
CA VAL A 38 11.22 20.38 2.80
C VAL A 38 12.39 19.59 2.21
N PHE A 39 13.55 20.23 2.06
CA PHE A 39 14.74 19.65 1.42
C PHE A 39 16.05 20.28 1.93
N PRO A 40 17.16 19.53 1.99
CA PRO A 40 17.24 18.07 1.93
C PRO A 40 16.85 17.45 3.27
N VAL A 41 15.98 16.44 3.25
CA VAL A 41 15.63 15.64 4.44
C VAL A 41 16.63 14.49 4.60
N ASN A 42 16.98 14.15 5.85
CA ASN A 42 17.88 13.05 6.19
C ASN A 42 17.41 12.27 7.43
N ASP A 43 18.11 11.17 7.74
CA ASP A 43 17.76 10.16 8.74
C ASP A 43 17.68 10.63 10.20
N LYS A 44 18.15 11.86 10.48
CA LYS A 44 18.09 12.52 11.80
C LYS A 44 16.79 13.28 12.04
N MET A 45 15.96 13.46 11.00
CA MET A 45 14.75 14.27 11.05
C MET A 45 13.51 13.41 11.29
N LYS A 46 12.54 13.92 12.05
CA LYS A 46 11.22 13.28 12.21
C LYS A 46 10.54 13.03 10.87
N LEU A 47 10.65 14.01 9.95
CA LEU A 47 10.09 13.93 8.60
C LEU A 47 10.62 12.75 7.76
N TYR A 48 11.74 12.14 8.15
CA TYR A 48 12.28 10.96 7.47
C TYR A 48 11.57 9.66 7.90
N ARG A 49 10.91 9.63 9.06
CA ARG A 49 10.40 8.36 9.64
C ARG A 49 8.91 8.39 9.97
N GLU A 50 8.41 9.54 10.40
CA GLU A 50 7.03 9.67 10.84
C GLU A 50 6.09 9.93 9.65
N GLU A 51 4.84 9.51 9.77
CA GLU A 51 3.78 9.88 8.83
C GLU A 51 3.03 11.10 9.38
N GLN A 52 3.22 12.27 8.75
CA GLN A 52 2.74 13.52 9.34
C GLN A 52 1.22 13.73 9.24
N PHE A 53 0.54 13.07 8.29
CA PHE A 53 -0.88 13.32 7.96
C PHE A 53 -1.18 14.82 7.79
N GLY A 54 -0.41 15.49 6.93
CA GLY A 54 -0.54 16.92 6.65
C GLY A 54 0.14 17.30 5.33
N PRO A 55 -0.02 18.55 4.87
CA PRO A 55 0.50 19.01 3.58
C PRO A 55 2.01 19.34 3.66
N VAL A 56 2.83 18.38 4.11
CA VAL A 56 4.28 18.51 4.20
C VAL A 56 4.91 17.41 3.36
N ILE A 57 5.74 17.79 2.39
CA ILE A 57 6.42 16.89 1.46
C ILE A 57 7.92 16.90 1.76
N PRO A 58 8.45 15.88 2.45
CA PRO A 58 9.88 15.72 2.62
C PRO A 58 10.52 15.20 1.32
N VAL A 59 11.67 15.77 0.95
CA VAL A 59 12.47 15.34 -0.21
C VAL A 59 13.84 14.89 0.28
N VAL A 60 14.13 13.61 0.08
CA VAL A 60 15.40 12.97 0.43
C VAL A 60 16.19 12.74 -0.86
N PRO A 61 17.38 13.35 -1.02
CA PRO A 61 18.26 13.01 -2.14
C PRO A 61 18.94 11.65 -1.89
N PHE A 62 19.17 10.90 -2.95
CA PHE A 62 19.99 9.69 -2.96
C PHE A 62 20.90 9.72 -4.19
N GLN A 63 21.99 8.94 -4.16
CA GLN A 63 22.93 8.77 -5.27
C GLN A 63 22.82 7.37 -5.88
N GLU A 64 22.62 6.36 -5.03
CA GLU A 64 22.53 4.97 -5.43
C GLU A 64 21.13 4.43 -5.13
N ILE A 65 20.62 3.56 -5.99
CA ILE A 65 19.28 2.96 -5.88
C ILE A 65 19.12 2.18 -4.57
N GLU A 66 20.19 1.55 -4.10
CA GLU A 66 20.25 0.79 -2.87
C GLU A 66 19.84 1.63 -1.66
N GLU A 67 20.12 2.94 -1.64
CA GLU A 67 19.74 3.82 -0.54
C GLU A 67 18.22 3.93 -0.37
N ALA A 68 17.47 3.96 -1.48
CA ALA A 68 16.01 4.00 -1.47
C ALA A 68 15.41 2.65 -1.02
N ILE A 69 16.05 1.54 -1.38
CA ILE A 69 15.66 0.20 -0.94
C ILE A 69 15.93 0.05 0.56
N ASP A 70 17.12 0.44 1.03
CA ASP A 70 17.52 0.37 2.43
C ASP A 70 16.63 1.25 3.32
N TYR A 71 16.25 2.43 2.84
CA TYR A 71 15.24 3.27 3.48
C TYR A 71 13.94 2.48 3.72
N GLN A 72 13.41 1.86 2.67
CA GLN A 72 12.15 1.14 2.75
C GLN A 72 12.25 -0.14 3.58
N ILE A 73 13.40 -0.83 3.59
CA ILE A 73 13.66 -1.98 4.48
C ILE A 73 13.51 -1.56 5.94
N ASN A 74 14.15 -0.44 6.32
CA ASN A 74 14.19 0.05 7.70
C ASN A 74 12.95 0.86 8.11
N SER A 75 12.08 1.22 7.16
CA SER A 75 10.82 1.89 7.44
C SER A 75 9.79 0.93 8.07
N PRO A 76 9.04 1.34 9.11
CA PRO A 76 7.92 0.56 9.63
C PRO A 76 6.72 0.57 8.67
N HIS A 77 6.69 1.48 7.70
CA HIS A 77 5.60 1.64 6.74
C HIS A 77 5.82 0.80 5.47
N GLY A 78 4.75 0.30 4.87
CA GLY A 78 4.79 -0.63 3.75
C GLY A 78 3.58 -0.54 2.81
N GLN A 79 2.99 0.64 2.67
CA GLN A 79 1.73 0.78 1.93
C GLN A 79 1.93 0.73 0.42
N GLN A 80 2.54 1.74 -0.19
CA GLN A 80 2.79 1.78 -1.62
C GLN A 80 4.10 2.47 -1.94
N VAL A 81 4.68 2.15 -3.09
CA VAL A 81 5.77 2.89 -3.71
C VAL A 81 5.40 3.29 -5.14
N SER A 82 5.93 4.40 -5.62
CA SER A 82 5.87 4.80 -7.03
C SER A 82 7.29 4.95 -7.57
N ILE A 83 7.58 4.30 -8.69
CA ILE A 83 8.86 4.35 -9.38
C ILE A 83 8.65 5.11 -10.68
N PHE A 84 9.51 6.08 -10.95
CA PHE A 84 9.49 6.88 -12.18
C PHE A 84 10.83 6.73 -12.87
N SER A 85 10.85 6.08 -14.03
CA SER A 85 12.02 5.93 -14.89
C SER A 85 11.57 5.57 -16.31
N GLU A 86 12.46 5.77 -17.28
CA GLU A 86 12.33 5.30 -18.66
C GLU A 86 13.21 4.06 -18.94
N ASP A 87 14.05 3.66 -17.98
CA ASP A 87 14.93 2.50 -18.08
C ASP A 87 14.25 1.24 -17.53
N ALA A 88 14.07 0.23 -18.39
CA ALA A 88 13.42 -1.01 -18.02
C ALA A 88 14.25 -1.88 -17.06
N GLU A 89 15.58 -1.83 -17.15
CA GLU A 89 16.48 -2.59 -16.27
C GLU A 89 16.47 -1.98 -14.86
N GLU A 90 16.47 -0.65 -14.77
CA GLU A 90 16.32 0.09 -13.51
C GLU A 90 14.96 -0.18 -12.84
N ILE A 91 13.88 -0.14 -13.62
CA ILE A 91 12.54 -0.45 -13.10
C ILE A 91 12.49 -1.89 -12.57
N ALA A 92 13.03 -2.86 -13.33
CA ALA A 92 13.04 -4.26 -12.91
C ALA A 92 13.84 -4.47 -11.61
N SER A 93 15.02 -3.86 -11.49
CA SER A 93 15.88 -3.97 -10.30
C SER A 93 15.23 -3.37 -9.04
N LEU A 94 14.38 -2.35 -9.20
CA LEU A 94 13.60 -1.76 -8.11
C LEU A 94 12.35 -2.58 -7.76
N ILE A 95 11.64 -3.16 -8.75
CA ILE A 95 10.41 -3.91 -8.52
C ILE A 95 10.66 -5.11 -7.60
N ASP A 96 11.66 -5.93 -7.89
CA ASP A 96 11.96 -7.19 -7.19
C ASP A 96 12.09 -7.05 -5.66
N PRO A 97 12.82 -6.05 -5.12
CA PRO A 97 12.83 -5.80 -3.68
C PRO A 97 11.51 -5.18 -3.20
N PHE A 98 10.96 -4.17 -3.89
CA PHE A 98 9.79 -3.44 -3.38
C PHE A 98 8.52 -4.28 -3.27
N VAL A 99 8.28 -5.25 -4.17
CA VAL A 99 7.09 -6.13 -4.07
C VAL A 99 7.03 -6.94 -2.76
N ASN A 100 8.17 -7.11 -2.09
CA ASN A 100 8.26 -7.76 -0.78
C ASN A 100 8.14 -6.78 0.40
N LEU A 101 8.39 -5.49 0.17
CA LEU A 101 8.44 -4.46 1.20
C LEU A 101 7.16 -3.62 1.28
N VAL A 102 6.40 -3.53 0.18
CA VAL A 102 5.14 -2.79 0.10
C VAL A 102 3.98 -3.63 -0.45
N SER A 103 2.77 -3.11 -0.31
CA SER A 103 1.57 -3.74 -0.86
C SER A 103 1.33 -3.48 -2.33
N ARG A 104 1.86 -2.37 -2.86
CA ARG A 104 1.70 -2.01 -4.27
C ARG A 104 2.91 -1.23 -4.78
N VAL A 105 3.43 -1.67 -5.92
CA VAL A 105 4.42 -0.94 -6.72
C VAL A 105 3.69 -0.31 -7.90
N ASN A 106 3.82 1.01 -8.04
CA ASN A 106 3.26 1.78 -9.16
C ASN A 106 4.40 2.24 -10.06
N ILE A 107 4.22 2.15 -11.38
CA ILE A 107 5.24 2.55 -12.37
C ILE A 107 4.71 3.75 -13.15
N ASN A 108 5.48 4.83 -13.20
CA ASN A 108 5.16 6.06 -13.93
C ASN A 108 3.78 6.66 -13.61
N CYS A 109 3.29 6.43 -12.39
CA CYS A 109 2.06 7.00 -11.86
C CYS A 109 2.15 7.06 -10.33
N GLN A 110 1.35 7.96 -9.73
CA GLN A 110 1.32 8.16 -8.28
C GLN A 110 0.68 6.97 -7.54
N CYS A 111 1.03 6.85 -6.25
CA CYS A 111 0.35 5.94 -5.33
C CYS A 111 -1.15 6.29 -5.27
N GLN A 112 -2.00 5.29 -5.41
CA GLN A 112 -3.45 5.47 -5.36
C GLN A 112 -4.14 4.20 -4.87
N ARG A 113 -5.31 4.35 -4.26
CA ARG A 113 -6.10 3.19 -3.81
C ARG A 113 -6.68 2.43 -5.01
N GLY A 114 -7.29 3.15 -5.96
CA GLY A 114 -8.01 2.55 -7.07
C GLY A 114 -7.12 1.98 -8.18
N PRO A 115 -7.74 1.32 -9.19
CA PRO A 115 -9.15 0.95 -9.25
C PRO A 115 -9.52 -0.13 -8.21
N ASP A 116 -10.74 -0.07 -7.65
CA ASP A 116 -11.16 -0.92 -6.51
C ASP A 116 -11.24 -2.42 -6.81
N ILE A 117 -11.14 -2.82 -8.09
CA ILE A 117 -11.03 -4.22 -8.49
C ILE A 117 -9.65 -4.81 -8.14
N PHE A 118 -8.63 -3.97 -7.97
CA PHE A 118 -7.31 -4.40 -7.55
C PHE A 118 -7.25 -4.59 -6.04
N PRO A 119 -6.45 -5.56 -5.54
CA PRO A 119 -6.27 -5.75 -4.12
C PRO A 119 -5.60 -4.53 -3.49
N PHE A 120 -6.17 -4.03 -2.39
CA PHE A 120 -5.56 -3.03 -1.53
C PHE A 120 -5.15 -3.70 -0.22
N THR A 121 -3.87 -3.95 -0.04
CA THR A 121 -3.35 -4.62 1.17
C THR A 121 -2.50 -3.65 1.97
N GLY A 122 -2.11 -4.03 3.18
CA GLY A 122 -1.00 -3.38 3.87
C GLY A 122 0.07 -4.40 4.22
N ARG A 123 1.32 -3.95 4.29
CA ARG A 123 2.44 -4.69 4.87
C ARG A 123 2.99 -3.93 6.07
N LYS A 124 3.75 -4.64 6.92
CA LYS A 124 4.37 -4.08 8.14
C LYS A 124 3.32 -3.42 9.03
N ASP A 125 3.63 -2.29 9.64
CA ASP A 125 2.72 -1.58 10.53
C ASP A 125 1.60 -0.84 9.78
N SER A 126 1.53 -0.95 8.44
CA SER A 126 0.51 -0.26 7.63
C SER A 126 -0.84 -0.99 7.62
N ALA A 127 -0.85 -2.33 7.61
CA ALA A 127 -2.03 -3.15 7.91
C ALA A 127 -1.66 -4.64 8.06
N GLU A 128 -2.57 -5.41 8.66
CA GLU A 128 -2.61 -6.87 8.58
C GLU A 128 -3.77 -7.29 7.65
N GLY A 129 -3.46 -8.02 6.57
CA GLY A 129 -4.46 -8.59 5.66
C GLY A 129 -4.65 -7.84 4.33
N THR A 130 -5.66 -8.28 3.56
CA THR A 130 -5.90 -7.88 2.17
C THR A 130 -7.34 -7.38 2.02
N LEU A 131 -7.53 -6.12 1.62
CA LEU A 131 -8.82 -5.54 1.24
C LEU A 131 -8.93 -5.48 -0.29
N SER A 132 -9.29 -6.60 -0.92
CA SER A 132 -9.80 -6.61 -2.32
C SER A 132 -11.30 -6.90 -2.30
N VAL A 133 -12.05 -6.65 -3.38
CA VAL A 133 -13.48 -7.04 -3.40
C VAL A 133 -13.65 -8.54 -3.14
N VAL A 134 -12.82 -9.37 -3.77
CA VAL A 134 -12.85 -10.83 -3.60
C VAL A 134 -12.44 -11.24 -2.19
N ASP A 135 -11.39 -10.63 -1.65
CA ASP A 135 -10.85 -11.00 -0.33
C ASP A 135 -11.69 -10.42 0.80
N ALA A 136 -12.33 -9.27 0.61
CA ALA A 136 -13.34 -8.73 1.52
C ALA A 136 -14.55 -9.66 1.54
N LEU A 137 -15.08 -10.07 0.38
CA LEU A 137 -16.16 -11.05 0.33
C LEU A 137 -15.77 -12.35 1.04
N ARG A 138 -14.52 -12.82 0.89
CA ARG A 138 -14.01 -13.99 1.63
C ARG A 138 -13.88 -13.75 3.13
N ALA A 139 -13.39 -12.58 3.55
CA ALA A 139 -13.23 -12.22 4.96
C ALA A 139 -14.57 -12.05 5.68
N PHE A 140 -15.61 -11.64 4.95
CA PHE A 140 -17.00 -11.54 5.43
C PHE A 140 -17.86 -12.78 5.15
N SER A 141 -17.28 -13.86 4.62
CA SER A 141 -17.98 -15.13 4.37
C SER A 141 -17.47 -16.25 5.27
N ILE A 142 -18.38 -17.08 5.78
CA ILE A 142 -18.01 -18.35 6.43
C ILE A 142 -17.92 -19.43 5.35
N ARG A 143 -16.78 -20.12 5.24
CA ARG A 143 -16.61 -21.21 4.28
C ARG A 143 -17.40 -22.44 4.75
N SER A 144 -18.26 -22.95 3.87
CA SER A 144 -18.95 -24.24 4.05
C SER A 144 -18.34 -25.29 3.12
N LEU A 145 -18.10 -26.49 3.64
CA LEU A 145 -17.55 -27.61 2.89
C LEU A 145 -18.59 -28.74 2.81
N VAL A 146 -18.84 -29.21 1.59
CA VAL A 146 -19.54 -30.48 1.35
C VAL A 146 -18.50 -31.54 1.03
N ALA A 147 -18.50 -32.64 1.78
CA ALA A 147 -17.53 -33.71 1.61
C ALA A 147 -18.23 -35.07 1.62
N THR A 148 -17.71 -36.00 0.82
CA THR A 148 -18.14 -37.41 0.80
C THR A 148 -16.93 -38.33 0.66
N LYS A 149 -17.10 -39.61 1.03
CA LYS A 149 -16.06 -40.63 0.83
C LYS A 149 -15.92 -40.98 -0.64
N LEU A 150 -14.69 -41.20 -1.11
CA LEU A 150 -14.43 -41.60 -2.48
C LEU A 150 -14.84 -43.08 -2.70
N ASN A 151 -16.04 -43.28 -3.24
CA ASN A 151 -16.53 -44.56 -3.78
C ASN A 151 -17.46 -44.27 -4.98
N ASP A 152 -17.80 -45.31 -5.73
CA ASP A 152 -18.54 -45.12 -6.99
C ASP A 152 -19.99 -44.69 -6.76
N ASP A 153 -20.64 -45.14 -5.69
CA ASP A 153 -21.98 -44.72 -5.32
C ASP A 153 -22.05 -43.20 -5.04
N ASN A 154 -21.12 -42.70 -4.23
CA ASN A 154 -21.04 -41.27 -3.89
C ASN A 154 -20.63 -40.41 -5.08
N LYS A 155 -19.79 -40.93 -5.99
CA LYS A 155 -19.47 -40.24 -7.24
C LYS A 155 -20.72 -40.09 -8.12
N ASN A 156 -21.48 -41.17 -8.28
CA ASN A 156 -22.71 -41.16 -9.08
C ASN A 156 -23.72 -40.16 -8.50
N LEU A 157 -23.95 -40.20 -7.19
CA LEU A 157 -24.84 -39.27 -6.49
C LEU A 157 -24.43 -37.79 -6.66
N LEU A 158 -23.14 -37.47 -6.48
CA LEU A 158 -22.66 -36.10 -6.69
C LEU A 158 -22.77 -35.65 -8.16
N ASN A 159 -22.52 -36.56 -9.11
CA ASN A 159 -22.65 -36.26 -10.53
C ASN A 159 -24.11 -35.97 -10.91
N GLU A 160 -25.08 -36.71 -10.37
CA GLU A 160 -26.52 -36.42 -10.55
C GLU A 160 -26.86 -35.02 -10.05
N ILE A 161 -26.51 -34.69 -8.79
CA ILE A 161 -26.79 -33.37 -8.18
C ILE A 161 -26.21 -32.22 -9.03
N VAL A 162 -24.98 -32.38 -9.54
CA VAL A 162 -24.31 -31.36 -10.36
C VAL A 162 -24.92 -31.26 -11.76
N ASN A 163 -25.20 -32.39 -12.40
CA ASN A 163 -25.73 -32.44 -13.77
C ASN A 163 -27.16 -31.90 -13.86
N ASP A 164 -28.00 -32.31 -12.90
CA ASP A 164 -29.43 -31.98 -12.83
C ASP A 164 -29.69 -30.62 -12.16
N ASN A 165 -28.62 -29.94 -11.74
CA ASN A 165 -28.65 -28.58 -11.18
C ASN A 165 -29.51 -28.48 -9.90
N GLU A 166 -29.57 -29.55 -9.12
CA GLU A 166 -30.44 -29.66 -7.93
C GLU A 166 -29.92 -28.84 -6.73
N SER A 167 -28.67 -28.37 -6.78
CA SER A 167 -28.07 -27.57 -5.72
C SER A 167 -27.43 -26.30 -6.25
N ASN A 168 -27.98 -25.15 -5.87
CA ASN A 168 -27.38 -23.84 -6.17
C ASN A 168 -25.96 -23.65 -5.60
N PHE A 169 -25.57 -24.49 -4.63
CA PHE A 169 -24.25 -24.42 -4.00
C PHE A 169 -23.21 -25.32 -4.69
N LEU A 170 -23.62 -26.52 -5.16
CA LEU A 170 -22.72 -27.49 -5.81
C LEU A 170 -22.69 -27.33 -7.33
N SER A 171 -23.78 -26.85 -7.92
CA SER A 171 -23.93 -26.75 -9.36
C SER A 171 -23.51 -25.34 -9.81
N THR A 172 -22.24 -25.20 -10.21
CA THR A 172 -21.61 -23.91 -10.53
C THR A 172 -21.79 -23.46 -11.99
N LYS A 173 -22.91 -23.82 -12.63
CA LYS A 173 -23.27 -23.31 -13.97
C LYS A 173 -23.67 -21.84 -13.87
N PHE A 174 -22.69 -20.96 -13.71
CA PHE A 174 -22.86 -19.54 -14.01
C PHE A 174 -22.92 -19.40 -15.53
N ILE A 175 -24.04 -18.92 -16.05
CA ILE A 175 -24.15 -18.47 -17.44
C ILE A 175 -23.26 -17.22 -17.54
N PHE A 176 -22.19 -17.29 -18.33
CA PHE A 176 -21.46 -16.11 -18.79
C PHE A 176 -22.26 -15.39 -19.88
#